data_AF-A0AAW7YVW0-F1
#
_entry.id   AF-A0AAW7YVW0-F1
#
_cell.length_a   1.000
_cell.length_b   1.000
_cell.length_c   1.000
_cell.angle_alpha   90.00
_cell.angle_beta   90.00
_cell.angle_gamma   90.00
#
_symmetry.space_group_name_H-M   'P 1'
#
loop_
_entity.id
_entity.type
_entity.pdbx_description
1 polymer ?
#
loop_
_entity_poly.entity_id
_entity_poly.type
_entity_poly.pdbx_seq_one_letter_code
_entity_poly.pdbx_strand_id
1 'polypeptide(L)' 'ELNGQQAHEFYQGKDIAYPNANKGEVALSYQGQVIGLGKWIRNKIKNSYPRELVKDKGLA' A
#
# COMPACT_ATOMS: atom_id res chain seq x y z
N GLU A 1 -1.23 2.42 10.76
CA GLU A 1 -1.41 0.96 10.75
C GLU A 1 -2.61 0.61 9.89
N LEU A 2 -2.47 -0.38 9.00
CA LEU A 2 -3.56 -0.87 8.16
C LEU A 2 -4.37 -1.95 8.88
N ASN A 3 -5.64 -2.08 8.51
CA ASN A 3 -6.44 -3.26 8.89
C ASN A 3 -6.10 -4.46 7.99
N GLY A 4 -6.42 -5.68 8.43
CA GLY A 4 -6.12 -6.91 7.66
C GLY A 4 -6.69 -6.90 6.23
N GLN A 5 -7.86 -6.30 6.03
CA GLN A 5 -8.47 -6.12 4.70
C GLN A 5 -7.65 -5.18 3.82
N GLN A 6 -7.27 -4.01 4.35
CA GLN A 6 -6.43 -3.04 3.66
C GLN A 6 -5.04 -3.60 3.36
N ALA A 7 -4.43 -4.31 4.32
CA ALA A 7 -3.15 -4.98 4.10
C ALA A 7 -3.26 -6.00 2.96
N HIS A 8 -4.34 -6.79 2.91
CA HIS A 8 -4.60 -7.73 1.82
C HIS A 8 -4.72 -7.02 0.47
N GLU A 9 -5.49 -5.94 0.37
CA GLU A 9 -5.61 -5.13 -0.85
C GLU A 9 -4.25 -4.57 -1.30
N PHE A 10 -3.45 -4.08 -0.35
CA PHE A 10 -2.10 -3.59 -0.62
C PHE A 10 -1.18 -4.69 -1.16
N TYR A 11 -1.23 -5.89 -0.58
CA TYR A 11 -0.50 -7.06 -1.05
C TYR A 11 -0.93 -7.50 -2.46
N GLN A 12 -2.19 -7.26 -2.83
CA GLN A 12 -2.72 -7.47 -4.19
C GLN A 12 -2.37 -6.32 -5.15
N GLY A 13 -1.60 -5.33 -4.70
CA GLY A 13 -1.21 -4.17 -5.51
C GLY A 13 -2.33 -3.14 -5.71
N LYS A 14 -3.41 -3.22 -4.93
CA LYS A 14 -4.51 -2.24 -4.98
C LYS A 14 -4.19 -0.99 -4.16
N ASP A 15 -4.82 0.12 -4.55
CA ASP A 15 -4.80 1.35 -3.77
C ASP A 15 -5.67 1.26 -2.50
N ILE A 16 -5.21 1.92 -1.44
CA ILE A 16 -5.92 1.95 -0.16
C ILE A 16 -6.72 3.25 -0.12
N ALA A 17 -8.05 3.13 -0.07
CA ALA A 17 -8.91 4.26 0.24
C ALA A 17 -8.71 4.63 1.72
N TYR A 18 -8.22 5.85 1.97
CA TYR A 18 -7.99 6.32 3.33
C TYR A 18 -8.62 7.71 3.47
N PRO A 19 -9.62 7.88 4.36
CA PRO A 19 -10.48 9.07 4.39
C PRO A 19 -9.75 10.35 4.81
N ASN A 20 -8.54 10.24 5.35
CA ASN A 20 -7.72 11.40 5.72
C ASN A 20 -7.13 12.11 4.50
N ALA A 21 -7.04 13.43 4.57
CA ALA A 21 -6.41 14.24 3.53
C ALA A 21 -4.94 14.48 3.89
N ASN A 22 -4.09 13.48 3.69
CA ASN A 22 -2.64 13.65 3.85
C ASN A 22 -1.96 13.89 2.49
N LYS A 23 -0.72 14.39 2.52
CA LYS A 23 0.09 14.62 1.32
C LYS A 23 1.50 14.11 1.57
N GLY A 24 2.04 13.36 0.62
CA GLY A 24 3.42 12.90 0.66
C GLY A 24 3.55 11.39 0.56
N GLU A 25 4.75 10.90 0.87
CA GLU A 25 5.07 9.49 0.93
C GLU A 25 4.71 8.94 2.32
N VAL A 26 4.03 7.79 2.34
CA VAL A 26 3.51 7.15 3.54
C VAL A 26 4.03 5.72 3.60
N ALA A 27 4.71 5.36 4.68
CA ALA A 27 5.03 3.98 4.97
C ALA A 27 3.78 3.28 5.50
N LEU A 28 3.41 2.19 4.83
CA LEU A 28 2.30 1.33 5.21
C LEU A 28 2.85 0.24 6.10
N SER A 29 2.36 0.20 7.32
CA SER A 29 2.69 -0.82 8.30
C SER A 29 1.48 -1.66 8.65
N TYR A 30 1.69 -2.96 8.77
CA TYR A 30 0.71 -3.94 9.19
C TYR A 30 1.34 -4.86 10.25
N GLN A 31 0.66 -5.04 11.38
CA GLN A 31 1.08 -5.93 12.46
C GLN A 31 2.52 -5.65 12.98
N GLY A 32 2.89 -4.37 13.06
CA GLY A 32 4.24 -3.96 13.47
C GLY A 32 5.33 -4.11 12.41
N GLN A 33 5.00 -4.56 11.20
CA GLN A 33 5.93 -4.66 10.08
C GLN A 33 5.58 -3.66 8.98
N VAL A 34 6.59 -2.96 8.44
CA VAL A 34 6.40 -2.10 7.26
C VAL A 34 6.24 -3.00 6.04
N ILE A 35 5.04 -3.00 5.45
CA ILE A 35 4.69 -3.83 4.30
C ILE A 35 4.98 -3.13 2.97
N GLY A 36 5.13 -1.80 2.98
CA GLY A 36 5.57 -1.07 1.80
C GLY A 36 5.41 0.43 1.88
N LEU A 37 5.78 1.10 0.78
CA LEU A 37 5.66 2.54 0.63
C LEU A 37 4.50 2.87 -0.31
N GLY A 38 3.58 3.69 0.19
CA GLY A 38 2.51 4.29 -0.57
C GLY A 38 2.74 5.78 -0.78
N LYS A 39 2.07 6.35 -1.76
CA LYS A 39 2.01 7.80 -1.95
C LYS A 39 0.60 8.29 -1.66
N TRP A 40 0.47 9.17 -0.69
CA TRP A 40 -0.81 9.77 -0.33
C TRP A 40 -1.20 10.84 -1.35
N ILE A 41 -2.37 10.67 -1.95
CA ILE A 41 -2.91 11.56 -2.97
C ILE A 41 -4.38 11.83 -2.63
N ARG A 42 -4.66 13.01 -2.09
CA ARG A 42 -6.00 13.45 -1.65
C ARG A 42 -6.61 12.48 -0.63
N ASN A 43 -7.48 11.56 -1.07
CA ASN A 43 -8.25 10.63 -0.23
C ASN A 43 -7.82 9.16 -0.46
N LYS A 44 -6.70 8.94 -1.14
CA LYS A 44 -6.25 7.58 -1.45
C LYS A 44 -4.75 7.49 -1.35
N ILE A 45 -4.30 6.36 -0.83
CA ILE A 45 -2.90 5.99 -0.79
C ILE A 45 -2.67 5.14 -2.03
N LYS A 46 -1.98 5.70 -3.04
CA LYS A 46 -1.52 4.91 -4.16
C LYS A 46 -0.47 3.94 -3.67
N ASN A 47 -0.63 2.68 -4.04
CA ASN A 47 0.45 1.75 -3.95
C ASN A 47 1.57 2.21 -4.91
N SER A 48 2.69 2.65 -4.34
CA SER A 48 3.90 2.98 -5.11
C SER A 48 4.93 1.87 -4.99
N TYR A 49 4.54 0.74 -4.39
CA TYR A 49 5.36 -0.45 -4.31
C TYR A 49 5.75 -0.85 -5.74
N PRO A 50 7.06 -0.91 -6.02
CA PRO A 50 7.51 -1.12 -7.38
C PRO A 50 7.02 -2.49 -7.83
N ARG A 51 6.47 -2.55 -9.04
CA ARG A 51 5.78 -3.73 -9.61
C ARG A 51 6.68 -4.95 -9.73
N GLU A 52 7.99 -4.77 -9.57
CA GLU A 52 9.04 -5.78 -9.45
C GLU A 52 9.05 -6.53 -8.10
N LEU A 53 8.51 -5.96 -7.03
CA LEU A 53 8.36 -6.60 -5.71
C LEU A 53 6.90 -6.91 -5.35
N VAL A 54 5.94 -6.35 -6.11
CA VAL A 54 4.54 -6.81 -6.08
C VAL A 54 4.54 -8.28 -6.52
N LYS A 55 3.88 -9.16 -5.76
CA LYS A 55 3.79 -10.62 -5.97
C LYS A 55 3.11 -11.05 -7.28
N ASP A 56 3.10 -10.20 -8.30
CA ASP A 56 2.50 -10.43 -9.61
C ASP A 56 3.50 -10.04 -10.71
N LYS A 57 4.61 -10.79 -10.80
CA LYS A 57 5.25 -11.12 -12.08
C LYS A 57 6.24 -12.28 -11.96
N GLY A 58 5.76 -13.47 -12.34
CA GLY A 58 6.51 -14.42 -13.14
C GLY A 58 7.63 -15.20 -12.45
N LEU A 59 7.27 -16.25 -11.70
CA LEU A 59 8.03 -17.48 -11.79
C LEU A 59 7.63 -18.17 -13.12
N ALA A 60 8.23 -17.73 -14.23
CA ALA A 60 8.38 -18.46 -15.51
C ALA A 60 9.15 -17.58 -16.50
#